data_AF-A0A165TKZ9-F1
#
_entry.id   AF-A0A165TKZ9-F1
#
_cell.length_a   1.000
_cell.length_b   1.000
_cell.length_c   1.000
_cell.angle_alpha   90.00
_cell.angle_beta   90.00
_cell.angle_gamma   90.00
#
_symmetry.space_group_name_H-M   'P 1'
#
loop_
_entity.id
_entity.type
_entity.pdbx_description
1 polymer ?
#
loop_
_entity_poly.entity_id
_entity_poly.type
_entity_poly.pdbx_seq_one_letter_code
_entity_poly.pdbx_strand_id
1 'polypeptide(L)'
;MQVVKELLRKIISYGKWRTIFALILIAASLYYGWQWVWGALFLLWTFRAWRSQSVYVVETLTRGDNPFLFWITIILWATLSLYLILADLIMKLGGVPHVYS
;
A
#
# COMPACT_ATOMS: atom_id res chain seq x y z
N MET A 1 -4.76 6.42 32.52
CA MET A 1 -4.70 5.02 32.04
C MET A 1 -6.05 4.43 31.58
N GLN A 2 -7.19 4.82 32.17
CA GLN A 2 -8.52 4.31 31.74
C GLN A 2 -8.95 4.79 30.35
N VAL A 3 -8.75 6.08 30.04
CA VAL A 3 -9.07 6.66 28.72
C VAL A 3 -8.36 5.95 27.58
N VAL A 4 -7.08 5.59 27.76
CA VAL A 4 -6.29 4.85 26.76
C VAL A 4 -6.86 3.45 26.54
N LYS A 5 -7.24 2.73 27.61
CA LYS A 5 -7.85 1.40 27.50
C LYS A 5 -9.20 1.45 26.80
N GLU A 6 -9.98 2.51 27.01
CA GLU A 6 -11.29 2.70 26.40
C GLU A 6 -11.19 3.08 24.92
N LEU A 7 -10.21 3.94 24.57
CA LEU A 7 -9.84 4.22 23.18
C LEU A 7 -9.33 2.96 22.48
N LEU A 8 -8.45 2.18 23.09
CA LEU A 8 -7.96 0.92 22.54
C LEU A 8 -9.10 -0.07 22.34
N ARG A 9 -10.00 -0.21 23.31
CA ARG A 9 -11.19 -1.05 23.19
C ARG A 9 -12.08 -0.58 22.04
N LYS A 10 -12.31 0.72 21.90
CA LYS A 10 -13.14 1.29 20.82
C LYS A 10 -12.45 1.15 19.44
N ILE A 11 -11.13 1.25 19.37
CA ILE A 11 -10.35 1.01 18.14
C ILE A 11 -10.44 -0.47 17.75
N ILE A 12 -10.26 -1.39 18.72
CA ILE A 12 -10.30 -2.84 18.50
C ILE A 12 -11.74 -3.35 18.26
N SER A 13 -12.76 -2.66 18.78
CA SER A 13 -14.17 -3.08 18.77
C SER A 13 -14.96 -2.71 17.51
N TYR A 14 -14.36 -2.09 16.50
CA TYR A 14 -15.06 -1.84 15.23
C TYR A 14 -14.45 -2.73 14.16
N GLY A 15 -15.30 -3.36 13.32
CA GLY A 15 -14.95 -4.35 12.28
C GLY A 15 -13.96 -3.92 11.18
N LYS A 16 -13.17 -2.87 11.43
CA LYS A 16 -12.10 -2.32 10.59
C LYS A 16 -10.71 -2.80 11.02
N TRP A 17 -10.60 -3.95 11.71
CA TRP A 17 -9.30 -4.55 12.09
C TRP A 17 -8.33 -4.69 10.92
N ARG A 18 -8.85 -4.95 9.70
CA ARG A 18 -8.04 -5.00 8.46
C ARG A 18 -7.33 -3.67 8.18
N THR A 19 -7.97 -2.55 8.48
CA THR A 19 -7.39 -1.21 8.31
C THR A 19 -6.35 -0.95 9.38
N ILE A 20 -6.61 -1.33 10.63
CA ILE A 20 -5.65 -1.20 11.73
C ILE A 20 -4.38 -2.01 11.40
N PHE A 21 -4.55 -3.25 10.94
CA PHE A 21 -3.44 -4.09 10.50
C PHE A 21 -2.67 -3.46 9.36
N ALA A 22 -3.35 -2.94 8.32
CA ALA A 22 -2.69 -2.25 7.21
C ALA A 22 -1.90 -1.02 7.68
N LEU A 23 -2.44 -0.22 8.61
CA LEU A 23 -1.75 0.94 9.17
C LEU A 23 -0.50 0.56 9.98
N ILE A 24 -0.59 -0.50 10.79
CA ILE A 24 0.57 -1.04 11.51
C ILE A 24 1.63 -1.52 10.53
N LEU A 25 1.21 -2.21 9.47
CA LEU A 25 2.12 -2.71 8.43
C LEU A 25 2.81 -1.58 7.67
N ILE A 26 2.09 -0.49 7.37
CA ILE A 26 2.65 0.75 6.79
C ILE A 26 3.65 1.40 7.75
N ALA A 27 3.32 1.51 9.04
CA ALA A 27 4.25 2.08 10.02
C ALA A 27 5.53 1.24 10.13
N ALA A 28 5.39 -0.09 10.14
CA ALA A 28 6.53 -1.01 10.15
C ALA A 28 7.35 -0.90 8.85
N SER A 29 6.71 -0.76 7.69
CA SER A 29 7.43 -0.64 6.42
C SER A 29 8.27 0.62 6.33
N LEU A 30 7.83 1.73 6.90
CA LEU A 30 8.62 2.96 7.00
C LEU A 30 9.84 2.77 7.91
N TYR A 31 9.66 2.11 9.06
CA TYR A 31 10.75 1.91 10.02
C TYR A 31 11.84 0.96 9.50
N TYR A 32 11.45 -0.14 8.86
CA TYR A 32 12.38 -1.15 8.35
C TYR A 32 12.76 -0.97 6.88
N GLY A 33 12.23 0.06 6.21
CA GLY A 33 12.47 0.32 4.79
C GLY A 33 11.88 -0.75 3.85
N TRP A 34 10.84 -1.48 4.26
CA TRP A 34 10.24 -2.57 3.46
C TRP A 34 9.44 -2.02 2.27
N GLN A 35 10.10 -1.90 1.12
CA GLN A 35 9.48 -1.41 -0.11
C GLN A 35 8.44 -2.39 -0.67
N TRP A 36 8.64 -3.70 -0.47
CA TRP A 36 7.71 -4.73 -0.92
C TRP A 36 6.30 -4.55 -0.33
N VAL A 37 6.18 -4.01 0.89
CA VAL A 37 4.88 -3.72 1.53
C VAL A 37 4.13 -2.64 0.75
N TRP A 38 4.83 -1.56 0.37
CA TRP A 38 4.25 -0.51 -0.46
C TRP A 38 3.82 -1.04 -1.82
N GLY A 39 4.64 -1.91 -2.42
CA GLY A 39 4.28 -2.58 -3.66
C GLY A 39 3.00 -3.41 -3.53
N ALA A 40 2.87 -4.22 -2.48
CA ALA A 40 1.67 -5.00 -2.21
C ALA A 40 0.41 -4.13 -1.98
N LEU A 41 0.56 -2.97 -1.34
CA LEU A 41 -0.53 -2.01 -1.15
C LEU A 41 -0.98 -1.38 -2.47
N PHE A 42 -0.04 -0.97 -3.33
CA PHE A 42 -0.37 -0.47 -4.67
C PHE A 42 -1.10 -1.53 -5.50
N LEU A 43 -0.70 -2.81 -5.42
CA LEU A 43 -1.41 -3.90 -6.08
C LEU A 43 -2.85 -4.03 -5.57
N LEU A 44 -3.04 -4.02 -4.24
CA LEU A 44 -4.36 -4.09 -3.60
C LEU A 44 -5.24 -2.91 -4.01
N TRP A 45 -4.69 -1.70 -4.04
CA TRP A 45 -5.42 -0.51 -4.45
C TRP A 45 -5.79 -0.55 -5.94
N THR A 46 -4.87 -0.98 -6.79
CA THR A 46 -5.13 -1.20 -8.23
C THR A 46 -6.28 -2.18 -8.43
N PHE A 47 -6.24 -3.32 -7.75
CA PHE A 47 -7.30 -4.33 -7.82
C PHE A 47 -8.65 -3.79 -7.33
N ARG A 48 -8.67 -3.02 -6.25
CA ARG A 48 -9.90 -2.38 -5.77
C ARG A 48 -10.44 -1.34 -6.75
N ALA A 49 -9.58 -0.44 -7.23
CA ALA A 49 -9.94 0.59 -8.20
C ALA A 49 -10.48 -0.02 -9.49
N TRP A 50 -9.89 -1.14 -9.93
CA TRP A 50 -10.42 -1.93 -11.04
C TRP A 50 -11.82 -2.46 -10.73
N ARG A 51 -12.10 -3.03 -9.56
CA ARG A 51 -13.45 -3.51 -9.22
C ARG A 51 -14.48 -2.39 -9.05
N SER A 52 -14.11 -1.29 -8.41
CA SER A 52 -15.02 -0.18 -8.11
C SER A 52 -15.17 0.81 -9.27
N GLN A 53 -14.36 0.67 -10.34
CA GLN A 53 -14.30 1.58 -11.49
C GLN A 53 -14.10 3.05 -11.08
N SER A 54 -13.53 3.25 -9.89
CA SER A 54 -13.32 4.55 -9.25
C SER A 54 -12.06 4.48 -8.41
N VAL A 55 -11.26 5.54 -8.46
CA VAL A 55 -10.02 5.69 -7.71
C VAL A 55 -9.94 7.10 -7.15
N TYR A 56 -9.40 7.23 -5.95
CA TYR A 56 -9.10 8.54 -5.37
C TYR A 56 -7.60 8.74 -5.38
N VAL A 57 -7.13 9.81 -6.03
CA VAL A 57 -5.70 10.20 -6.05
C VAL A 57 -5.54 11.54 -5.35
N VAL A 58 -6.06 12.60 -5.96
CA VAL A 58 -6.24 13.94 -5.37
C VAL A 58 -7.73 14.28 -5.35
N GLU A 59 -8.42 13.89 -6.43
CA GLU A 59 -9.86 13.86 -6.56
C GLU A 59 -10.32 12.44 -6.95
N THR A 60 -11.64 12.24 -6.94
CA THR A 60 -12.24 10.97 -7.36
C THR A 60 -12.26 10.91 -8.88
N LEU A 61 -11.51 9.97 -9.44
CA LEU A 61 -11.52 9.65 -10.86
C LEU A 61 -12.38 8.42 -11.08
N THR A 62 -13.40 8.54 -11.91
CA THR A 62 -14.23 7.41 -12.36
C THR A 62 -13.82 7.03 -13.79
N ARG A 63 -13.98 5.76 -14.14
CA ARG A 63 -13.74 5.33 -15.53
C ARG A 63 -14.74 5.96 -16.51
N GLY A 64 -15.95 6.31 -16.05
CA GLY A 64 -17.00 6.90 -16.88
C GLY A 64 -16.73 8.35 -17.25
N ASP A 65 -16.33 9.17 -16.28
CA ASP A 65 -16.15 10.61 -16.49
C ASP A 65 -14.78 10.93 -17.08
N ASN A 66 -13.71 10.32 -16.54
CA ASN A 66 -12.33 10.60 -16.90
C ASN A 66 -11.54 9.31 -17.18
N PRO A 67 -11.88 8.57 -18.26
CA PRO A 67 -11.31 7.25 -18.55
C PRO A 67 -9.78 7.28 -18.70
N PHE A 68 -9.23 8.33 -19.31
CA PHE A 68 -7.79 8.44 -19.57
C PHE A 68 -6.98 8.55 -18.27
N LEU A 69 -7.36 9.47 -17.38
CA LEU A 69 -6.70 9.64 -16.08
C LEU A 69 -6.87 8.41 -15.19
N PHE A 70 -8.04 7.76 -15.25
CA PHE A 70 -8.27 6.49 -14.55
C PHE A 70 -7.27 5.42 -15.00
N TRP A 71 -7.13 5.18 -16.30
CA TRP A 71 -6.20 4.17 -16.82
C TRP A 71 -4.74 4.48 -16.55
N ILE A 72 -4.34 5.75 -16.67
CA ILE A 72 -2.98 6.19 -16.28
C ILE A 72 -2.71 5.84 -14.82
N THR A 73 -3.66 6.13 -13.93
CA THR A 73 -3.52 5.84 -12.50
C THR A 73 -3.36 4.33 -12.26
N ILE A 74 -4.20 3.51 -12.88
CA ILE A 74 -4.15 2.04 -12.78
C ILE A 74 -2.80 1.50 -13.27
N ILE A 75 -2.34 1.95 -14.44
CA ILE A 75 -1.05 1.51 -15.01
C ILE A 75 0.10 1.95 -14.11
N LEU A 76 0.10 3.21 -13.66
CA LEU A 76 1.13 3.74 -12.78
C LEU A 76 1.22 2.95 -11.47
N TRP A 77 0.09 2.68 -10.82
CA TRP A 77 0.07 1.88 -9.59
C TRP A 77 0.50 0.44 -9.82
N ALA A 78 0.11 -0.17 -10.94
CA ALA A 78 0.58 -1.51 -11.30
C ALA A 78 2.10 -1.55 -11.54
N THR A 79 2.65 -0.57 -12.26
CA THR A 79 4.09 -0.46 -12.51
C THR A 79 4.87 -0.20 -11.22
N LEU A 80 4.39 0.71 -10.36
CA LEU A 80 4.99 0.97 -9.05
C LEU A 80 4.95 -0.26 -8.16
N SER A 81 3.84 -0.99 -8.15
CA SER A 81 3.71 -2.24 -7.43
C SER A 81 4.79 -3.24 -7.85
N LEU A 82 4.97 -3.43 -9.15
CA LEU A 82 5.96 -4.37 -9.67
C LEU A 82 7.38 -3.90 -9.32
N TYR A 83 7.69 -2.62 -9.56
CA TYR A 83 9.00 -2.04 -9.29
C TYR A 83 9.43 -2.22 -7.82
N LEU A 84 8.56 -1.88 -6.87
CA LEU A 84 8.90 -1.93 -5.44
C LEU A 84 9.09 -3.36 -4.94
N ILE A 85 8.28 -4.32 -5.44
CA ILE A 85 8.44 -5.73 -5.09
C ILE A 85 9.73 -6.29 -5.70
N LEU A 86 10.01 -5.99 -6.97
CA LEU A 86 11.22 -6.45 -7.64
C LEU A 86 12.48 -5.85 -7.03
N ALA A 87 12.47 -4.56 -6.64
CA ALA A 87 13.61 -3.91 -6.01
C ALA A 87 14.04 -4.66 -4.73
N ASP A 88 13.10 -4.93 -3.83
CA ASP A 88 13.38 -5.70 -2.61
C ASP A 88 13.75 -7.15 -2.90
N LEU A 89 13.12 -7.77 -3.91
CA LEU A 89 13.43 -9.15 -4.29
C LEU A 89 14.85 -9.26 -4.85
N ILE A 90 15.25 -8.36 -5.75
CA ILE A 90 16.61 -8.29 -6.31
C ILE A 90 17.62 -8.01 -5.21
N MET A 91 17.33 -7.09 -4.29
CA MET A 91 18.22 -6.81 -3.17
C MET A 91 18.44 -8.05 -2.28
N LYS A 92 17.40 -8.86 -2.06
CA LYS A 92 17.46 -10.08 -1.24
C LYS A 92 18.07 -11.29 -1.97
N LEU A 93 17.74 -11.48 -3.25
CA LEU A 93 18.20 -12.62 -4.05
C LEU A 93 19.56 -12.39 -4.70
N GLY A 94 19.82 -11.14 -5.10
CA GLY A 94 21.02 -10.75 -5.82
C GLY A 94 22.26 -10.64 -4.94
N GLY A 95 22.12 -10.87 -3.61
CA GLY A 95 23.22 -10.93 -2.64
C GLY A 95 24.33 -9.96 -2.98
N VAL A 96 24.10 -8.66 -2.83
CA VAL A 96 25.12 -7.66 -3.12
C VAL A 96 26.36 -8.07 -2.31
N PRO A 97 27.49 -8.46 -2.95
CA PRO A 97 28.70 -8.69 -2.19
C PRO A 97 28.97 -7.40 -1.45
N HIS A 98 29.21 -7.50 -0.14
CA HIS A 98 29.66 -6.41 0.69
C HIS A 98 31.04 -5.94 0.19
N VAL A 99 31.06 -5.25 -0.95
CA VAL A 99 32.18 -4.45 -1.39
C VAL A 99 31.95 -3.12 -0.67
N TYR A 100 32.95 -2.71 0.11
CA TYR A 100 32.96 -1.63 1.11
C TYR A 100 32.60 -2.08 2.54
N SER A 101 33.52 -2.86 3.12
CA SER A 101 33.95 -2.74 4.51
C SER A 101 35.44 -2.41 4.53
#